data_AF-A0A554VB98-F1
#
_entry.id   AF-A0A554VB98-F1
#
_cell.length_a   1.000
_cell.length_b   1.000
_cell.length_c   1.000
_cell.angle_alpha   90.00
_cell.angle_beta   90.00
_cell.angle_gamma   90.00
#
_symmetry.space_group_name_H-M   'P 1'
#
loop_
_entity.id
_entity.type
_entity.pdbx_description
1 polymer ?
#
loop_
_entity_poly.entity_id
_entity_poly.type
_entity_poly.pdbx_seq_one_letter_code
_entity_poly.pdbx_strand_id
1 'polypeptide(L)'
;MNYKRKNELIVVIGETGVGKTYRTLQEIKYYLKDNTDTGKKARKVLVFDTNDDDFVQFRSVSPENIIKLTHPIPRRIRPYNDRGRRMDKTEKKEVVKKILNHYQDGLLVLDDMDDYMTFEKGQDMVSALITLRHRGVDFIFSHQSLGKVAKTAWQNASWLRLHHQVDNPKDYKDRIPKYPLVRIAQHIVEEQYELAYRKFKEGEISDFEFKYRSSFFVYVNIRKQRIIGCSRAAFIRAAKKFIEQEQEGQIRMLLKETHFKNNQPIYKNRNEALIKLIADYLRYHETVKTIPFNQHNAA
;
A
#
# COMPACT_ATOMS: atom_id res chain seq x y z
N MET A 1 -20.00 8.24 -22.79
CA MET A 1 -18.98 9.02 -22.05
C MET A 1 -17.84 8.10 -21.65
N ASN A 2 -16.66 8.22 -22.26
CA ASN A 2 -15.48 7.45 -21.86
C ASN A 2 -14.96 7.99 -20.51
N TYR A 3 -15.26 7.29 -19.41
CA TYR A 3 -14.61 7.57 -18.14
C TYR A 3 -13.09 7.36 -18.32
N LYS A 4 -12.34 8.46 -18.40
CA LYS A 4 -10.88 8.44 -18.52
C LYS A 4 -10.33 7.72 -17.29
N ARG A 5 -9.74 6.52 -17.47
CA ARG A 5 -9.13 5.73 -16.40
C ARG A 5 -8.13 6.60 -15.64
N LYS A 6 -8.28 6.66 -14.32
CA LYS A 6 -7.32 7.33 -13.44
C LYS A 6 -6.22 6.34 -13.09
N ASN A 7 -4.97 6.68 -13.38
CA ASN A 7 -3.87 5.77 -13.04
C ASN A 7 -3.67 5.72 -11.54
N GLU A 8 -3.45 4.50 -11.07
CA GLU A 8 -3.33 4.14 -9.68
C GLU A 8 -1.87 4.23 -9.24
N LEU A 9 -1.66 4.79 -8.04
CA LEU A 9 -0.41 4.69 -7.31
C LEU A 9 -0.68 3.84 -6.06
N ILE A 10 0.00 2.71 -5.96
CA ILE A 10 0.03 1.85 -4.78
C ILE A 10 1.34 2.09 -4.05
N VAL A 11 1.23 2.52 -2.79
CA VAL A 11 2.36 2.54 -1.87
C VAL A 11 2.31 1.27 -1.04
N VAL A 12 3.37 0.48 -1.07
CA VAL A 12 3.51 -0.79 -0.34
C VAL A 12 4.49 -0.57 0.80
N ILE A 13 4.09 -0.95 2.01
CA ILE A 13 4.91 -0.78 3.21
C ILE A 13 5.02 -2.10 3.95
N GLY A 14 6.22 -2.40 4.44
CA GLY A 14 6.49 -3.51 5.35
C GLY A 14 7.98 -3.78 5.46
N GLU A 15 8.41 -4.47 6.51
CA GLU A 15 9.82 -4.87 6.67
C GLU A 15 10.24 -5.97 5.68
N THR A 16 11.50 -6.39 5.71
CA THR A 16 11.99 -7.50 4.88
C THR A 16 11.37 -8.82 5.35
N GLY A 17 10.96 -9.68 4.42
CA GLY A 17 10.42 -11.01 4.75
C GLY A 17 8.91 -11.10 4.97
N VAL A 18 8.17 -10.00 5.04
CA VAL A 18 6.68 -9.99 5.23
C VAL A 18 5.88 -10.20 3.93
N GLY A 19 6.49 -10.78 2.90
CA GLY A 19 5.80 -11.17 1.66
C GLY A 19 5.41 -10.04 0.70
N LYS A 20 6.06 -8.86 0.79
CA LYS A 20 5.83 -7.74 -0.15
C LYS A 20 6.01 -8.18 -1.62
N THR A 21 7.17 -8.74 -1.96
CA THR A 21 7.51 -9.19 -3.31
C THR A 21 6.52 -10.21 -3.82
N TYR A 22 6.22 -11.24 -3.02
CA TYR A 22 5.26 -12.29 -3.37
C TYR A 22 3.91 -11.69 -3.77
N ARG A 23 3.38 -10.75 -2.97
CA ARG A 23 2.10 -10.13 -3.28
C ARG A 23 2.17 -9.24 -4.53
N THR A 24 3.26 -8.49 -4.71
CA THR A 24 3.49 -7.69 -5.92
C THR A 24 3.51 -8.56 -7.18
N LEU A 25 4.12 -9.75 -7.13
CA LEU A 25 4.08 -10.70 -8.25
C LEU A 25 2.66 -11.16 -8.59
N GLN A 26 1.80 -11.36 -7.60
CA GLN A 26 0.39 -11.69 -7.84
C GLN A 26 -0.35 -10.51 -8.47
N GLU A 27 -0.13 -9.29 -7.98
CA GLU A 27 -0.72 -8.07 -8.59
C GLU A 27 -0.30 -7.90 -10.04
N ILE A 28 0.98 -8.13 -10.37
CA ILE A 28 1.48 -8.13 -11.75
C ILE A 28 0.75 -9.18 -12.59
N LYS A 29 0.58 -10.40 -12.08
CA LYS A 29 -0.16 -11.46 -12.80
C LYS A 29 -1.61 -11.06 -13.09
N TYR A 30 -2.29 -10.36 -12.16
CA TYR A 30 -3.63 -9.85 -12.41
C TYR A 30 -3.63 -8.68 -13.42
N TYR A 31 -2.63 -7.79 -13.34
CA TYR A 31 -2.49 -6.65 -14.24
C TYR A 31 -2.24 -7.04 -15.71
N LEU A 32 -1.63 -8.21 -15.93
CA LEU A 32 -1.36 -8.79 -17.24
C LEU A 32 -2.57 -9.51 -17.86
N LYS A 33 -3.73 -9.52 -17.20
CA LYS A 33 -4.95 -10.13 -17.70
C LYS A 33 -5.97 -9.05 -18.07
N ASP A 34 -6.73 -9.32 -19.13
CA ASP A 34 -7.96 -8.59 -19.39
C ASP A 34 -8.93 -8.84 -18.22
N ASN A 35 -9.62 -7.80 -17.81
CA ASN A 35 -10.73 -7.86 -16.86
C ASN A 35 -11.99 -7.45 -17.61
N THR A 36 -12.80 -8.45 -17.95
CA THR A 36 -14.05 -8.31 -18.71
C THR A 36 -15.09 -7.48 -17.96
N ASP A 37 -15.17 -7.64 -16.64
CA ASP A 37 -16.16 -6.98 -15.77
C ASP A 37 -15.99 -5.46 -15.74
N THR A 38 -14.73 -5.00 -15.81
CA THR A 38 -14.39 -3.56 -15.80
C THR A 38 -14.01 -3.02 -17.17
N GLY A 39 -13.94 -3.87 -18.19
CA GLY A 39 -13.40 -3.55 -19.51
C GLY A 39 -11.90 -3.20 -19.52
N LYS A 40 -11.16 -3.44 -18.42
CA LYS A 40 -9.72 -3.16 -18.35
C LYS A 40 -8.96 -4.17 -19.20
N LYS A 41 -8.11 -3.66 -20.09
CA LYS A 41 -7.20 -4.48 -20.88
C LYS A 41 -5.89 -4.75 -20.15
N ALA A 42 -5.32 -5.92 -20.43
CA ALA A 42 -3.96 -6.30 -20.04
C ALA A 42 -2.97 -5.26 -20.56
N ARG A 43 -1.98 -4.91 -19.72
CA ARG A 43 -0.95 -3.93 -20.09
C ARG A 43 0.43 -4.40 -19.67
N LYS A 44 1.44 -3.85 -20.33
CA LYS A 44 2.84 -4.19 -20.10
C LYS A 44 3.27 -3.80 -18.69
N VAL A 45 4.28 -4.50 -18.18
CA VAL A 45 4.83 -4.28 -16.84
C VAL A 45 6.34 -4.14 -16.93
N LEU A 46 6.87 -3.12 -16.28
CA LEU A 46 8.31 -2.92 -16.12
C LEU A 46 8.63 -2.88 -14.63
N VAL A 47 9.61 -3.69 -14.23
CA VAL A 47 10.12 -3.72 -12.87
C VAL A 47 11.56 -3.23 -12.86
N PHE A 48 11.90 -2.32 -11.96
CA PHE A 48 13.30 -2.07 -11.63
C PHE A 48 13.69 -2.94 -10.43
N ASP A 49 14.38 -4.03 -10.71
CA ASP A 49 14.77 -5.04 -9.73
C ASP A 49 16.13 -4.64 -9.14
N THR A 50 16.12 -3.85 -8.06
CA THR A 50 17.34 -3.24 -7.53
C THR A 50 18.25 -4.17 -6.76
N ASN A 51 17.73 -5.35 -6.40
CA ASN A 51 18.42 -6.39 -5.63
C ASN A 51 18.81 -7.61 -6.50
N ASP A 52 18.16 -7.78 -7.66
CA ASP A 52 18.37 -8.80 -8.70
C ASP A 52 17.84 -10.22 -8.40
N ASP A 53 17.12 -10.38 -7.29
CA ASP A 53 16.63 -11.66 -6.77
C ASP A 53 15.09 -11.75 -6.68
N ASP A 54 14.39 -10.62 -6.61
CA ASP A 54 12.94 -10.57 -6.37
C ASP A 54 12.09 -10.91 -7.61
N PHE A 55 12.59 -10.63 -8.82
CA PHE A 55 11.82 -10.72 -10.06
C PHE A 55 12.49 -11.58 -11.15
N VAL A 56 13.30 -12.57 -10.73
CA VAL A 56 14.13 -13.42 -11.60
C VAL A 56 13.43 -14.10 -12.77
N GLN A 57 12.14 -14.39 -12.62
CA GLN A 57 11.29 -14.98 -13.64
C GLN A 57 10.98 -14.04 -14.82
N PHE A 58 11.20 -12.73 -14.66
CA PHE A 58 10.98 -11.77 -15.73
C PHE A 58 12.23 -11.61 -16.58
N ARG A 59 12.02 -11.63 -17.90
CA ARG A 59 13.10 -11.41 -18.86
C ARG A 59 13.66 -10.01 -18.71
N SER A 60 14.99 -9.92 -18.67
CA SER A 60 15.71 -8.65 -18.56
C SER A 60 15.55 -7.78 -19.81
N VAL A 61 15.52 -6.47 -19.63
CA VAL A 61 15.58 -5.47 -20.70
C VAL A 61 16.59 -4.39 -20.33
N SER A 62 17.35 -3.90 -21.31
CA SER A 62 18.21 -2.74 -21.13
C SER A 62 17.37 -1.45 -20.99
N PRO A 63 17.79 -0.48 -20.16
CA PRO A 63 17.16 0.84 -20.08
C PRO A 63 16.99 1.54 -21.45
N GLU A 64 17.90 1.30 -22.39
CA GLU A 64 17.83 1.89 -23.75
C GLU A 64 16.67 1.33 -24.60
N ASN A 65 16.14 0.16 -24.23
CA ASN A 65 15.12 -0.53 -24.99
C ASN A 65 13.71 -0.38 -24.40
N ILE A 66 13.53 0.49 -23.39
CA ILE A 66 12.24 0.71 -22.72
C ILE A 66 11.15 1.15 -23.72
N ILE A 67 11.49 2.03 -24.67
CA ILE A 67 10.53 2.52 -25.68
C ILE A 67 9.97 1.42 -26.58
N LYS A 68 10.71 0.30 -26.74
CA LYS A 68 10.32 -0.84 -27.57
C LYS A 68 9.31 -1.76 -26.87
N LEU A 69 9.04 -1.55 -25.59
CA LEU A 69 8.07 -2.34 -24.85
C LEU A 69 6.65 -1.93 -25.26
N THR A 70 5.93 -2.79 -25.94
CA THR A 70 4.55 -2.53 -26.40
C THR A 70 3.55 -3.60 -25.99
N HIS A 71 4.00 -4.83 -25.77
CA HIS A 71 3.15 -5.99 -25.51
C HIS A 71 2.91 -6.20 -24.01
N PRO A 72 1.76 -6.75 -23.59
CA PRO A 72 1.41 -7.01 -22.19
C PRO A 72 2.21 -8.17 -21.60
N ILE A 73 3.51 -7.95 -21.40
CA ILE A 73 4.45 -8.94 -20.88
C ILE A 73 5.31 -8.24 -19.82
N PRO A 74 5.63 -8.90 -18.71
CA PRO A 74 6.52 -8.33 -17.72
C PRO A 74 7.97 -8.36 -18.21
N ARG A 75 8.71 -7.30 -17.88
CA ARG A 75 10.15 -7.17 -18.04
C ARG A 75 10.77 -6.63 -16.77
N ARG A 76 12.02 -6.96 -16.52
CA ARG A 76 12.81 -6.34 -15.46
C ARG A 76 14.04 -5.63 -16.00
N ILE A 77 14.44 -4.55 -15.35
CA ILE A 77 15.77 -3.96 -15.49
C ILE A 77 16.58 -4.45 -14.30
N ARG A 78 17.74 -5.04 -14.58
CA ARG A 78 18.68 -5.50 -13.54
C ARG A 78 19.57 -4.34 -13.09
N PRO A 79 20.14 -4.37 -11.87
CA PRO A 79 20.92 -3.27 -11.32
C PRO A 79 22.39 -3.36 -11.71
N TYR A 80 22.68 -3.62 -13.00
CA TYR A 80 24.04 -3.71 -13.53
C TYR A 80 24.24 -2.74 -14.69
N ASN A 81 25.33 -1.99 -14.66
CA ASN A 81 25.71 -1.13 -15.77
C ASN A 81 26.23 -1.95 -16.97
N ASP A 82 26.51 -1.27 -18.08
CA ASP A 82 26.97 -1.92 -19.32
C ASP A 82 28.32 -2.63 -19.17
N ARG A 83 29.06 -2.35 -18.09
CA ARG A 83 30.32 -3.02 -17.72
C ARG A 83 30.12 -4.25 -16.84
N GLY A 84 28.87 -4.63 -16.56
CA GLY A 84 28.52 -5.77 -15.70
C GLY A 84 28.75 -5.53 -14.21
N ARG A 85 29.02 -4.29 -13.78
CA ARG A 85 29.18 -3.95 -12.36
C ARG A 85 27.83 -3.54 -11.76
N ARG A 86 27.63 -3.79 -10.47
CA ARG A 86 26.43 -3.29 -9.76
C ARG A 86 26.37 -1.77 -9.86
N MET A 87 25.18 -1.27 -10.18
CA MET A 87 24.93 0.16 -10.30
C MET A 87 25.04 0.87 -8.94
N ASP A 88 25.69 2.02 -8.93
CA ASP A 88 25.64 2.94 -7.80
C ASP A 88 24.31 3.73 -7.73
N LYS A 89 24.17 4.58 -6.71
CA LYS A 89 22.94 5.38 -6.51
C LYS A 89 22.68 6.35 -7.66
N THR A 90 23.72 6.92 -8.26
CA THR A 90 23.63 7.87 -9.37
C THR A 90 23.21 7.16 -10.65
N GLU A 91 23.82 6.02 -10.95
CA GLU A 91 23.45 5.17 -12.10
C GLU A 91 21.99 4.69 -11.98
N LYS A 92 21.56 4.26 -10.78
CA LYS A 92 20.15 3.90 -10.52
C LYS A 92 19.20 5.07 -10.78
N LYS A 93 19.56 6.29 -10.35
CA LYS A 93 18.77 7.52 -10.62
C LYS A 93 18.64 7.80 -12.12
N GLU A 94 19.71 7.64 -12.89
CA GLU A 94 19.68 7.82 -14.35
C GLU A 94 18.80 6.78 -15.05
N VAL A 95 18.82 5.52 -14.59
CA VAL A 95 17.89 4.50 -15.08
C VAL A 95 16.44 4.88 -14.79
N VAL A 96 16.13 5.34 -13.57
CA VAL A 96 14.79 5.82 -13.24
C VAL A 96 14.39 6.97 -14.16
N LYS A 97 15.26 7.97 -14.39
CA LYS A 97 14.97 9.06 -15.34
C LYS A 97 14.66 8.55 -16.74
N LYS A 98 15.42 7.56 -17.26
CA LYS A 98 15.14 6.92 -18.57
C LYS A 98 13.77 6.24 -18.57
N ILE A 99 13.42 5.51 -17.52
CA ILE A 99 12.09 4.92 -17.35
C ILE A 99 11.00 6.00 -17.39
N LEU A 100 11.15 7.05 -16.57
CA LEU A 100 10.20 8.16 -16.49
C LEU A 100 10.00 8.85 -17.86
N ASN A 101 11.05 8.94 -18.67
CA ASN A 101 11.02 9.60 -19.97
C ASN A 101 10.44 8.74 -21.09
N HIS A 102 10.64 7.41 -21.07
CA HIS A 102 10.32 6.54 -22.22
C HIS A 102 9.22 5.51 -21.94
N TYR A 103 8.94 5.19 -20.68
CA TYR A 103 7.89 4.23 -20.33
C TYR A 103 6.52 4.88 -20.30
N GLN A 104 5.55 4.27 -20.97
CA GLN A 104 4.18 4.76 -21.10
C GLN A 104 3.23 3.58 -21.12
N ASP A 105 1.98 3.78 -20.76
CA ASP A 105 0.91 2.80 -20.90
C ASP A 105 1.12 1.41 -20.29
N GLY A 106 1.54 1.36 -19.03
CA GLY A 106 1.76 0.11 -18.31
C GLY A 106 1.82 0.28 -16.80
N LEU A 107 2.33 -0.73 -16.11
CA LEU A 107 2.63 -0.71 -14.68
C LEU A 107 4.13 -0.63 -14.48
N LEU A 108 4.57 0.39 -13.74
CA LEU A 108 5.94 0.50 -13.25
C LEU A 108 6.03 0.06 -11.79
N VAL A 109 6.89 -0.91 -11.51
CA VAL A 109 7.22 -1.35 -10.16
C VAL A 109 8.63 -0.88 -9.83
N LEU A 110 8.74 -0.05 -8.80
CA LEU A 110 10.02 0.37 -8.24
C LEU A 110 10.10 -0.21 -6.83
N ASP A 111 10.94 -1.23 -6.70
CA ASP A 111 11.17 -1.92 -5.43
C ASP A 111 12.29 -1.22 -4.66
N ASP A 112 12.19 -1.25 -3.33
CA ASP A 112 13.14 -0.71 -2.34
C ASP A 112 13.81 0.61 -2.78
N MET A 113 12.95 1.62 -2.99
CA MET A 113 13.36 2.92 -3.52
C MET A 113 14.23 3.74 -2.57
N ASP A 114 14.32 3.32 -1.31
CA ASP A 114 14.84 4.10 -0.19
C ASP A 114 16.30 4.53 -0.43
N ASP A 115 17.10 3.67 -1.03
CA ASP A 115 18.54 3.89 -1.19
C ASP A 115 18.91 4.89 -2.29
N TYR A 116 18.09 5.03 -3.32
CA TYR A 116 18.42 5.80 -4.53
C TYR A 116 17.43 6.91 -4.87
N MET A 117 16.29 6.99 -4.18
CA MET A 117 15.26 8.02 -4.42
C MET A 117 15.31 9.19 -3.42
N THR A 118 16.49 9.48 -2.87
CA THR A 118 16.82 10.82 -2.35
C THR A 118 16.87 11.82 -3.51
N PHE A 119 15.70 12.14 -4.07
CA PHE A 119 15.55 13.27 -4.96
C PHE A 119 15.90 14.52 -4.17
N GLU A 120 16.96 15.20 -4.58
CA GLU A 120 17.55 16.33 -3.85
C GLU A 120 16.57 17.49 -3.65
N LYS A 121 15.41 17.50 -4.32
CA LYS A 121 14.23 18.25 -3.91
C LYS A 121 12.98 17.42 -4.22
N GLY A 122 12.03 17.32 -3.28
CA GLY A 122 10.75 16.62 -3.48
C GLY A 122 9.89 17.11 -4.66
N GLN A 123 10.29 18.20 -5.32
CA GLN A 123 9.69 18.74 -6.55
C GLN A 123 9.91 17.84 -7.78
N ASP A 124 11.06 17.16 -7.89
CA ASP A 124 11.36 16.34 -9.09
C ASP A 124 10.51 15.06 -9.13
N MET A 125 10.28 14.44 -7.96
CA MET A 125 9.38 13.30 -7.85
C MET A 125 7.92 13.69 -8.14
N VAL A 126 7.49 14.89 -7.76
CA VAL A 126 6.13 15.40 -8.05
C VAL A 126 5.92 15.52 -9.55
N SER A 127 6.85 16.19 -10.23
CA SER A 127 6.81 16.38 -11.67
C SER A 127 6.85 15.04 -12.40
N ALA A 128 7.68 14.09 -11.94
CA ALA A 128 7.77 12.75 -12.49
C ALA A 128 6.47 11.94 -12.34
N LEU A 129 5.87 11.92 -11.14
CA LEU A 129 4.63 11.18 -10.85
C LEU A 129 3.42 11.75 -11.60
N ILE A 130 3.33 13.08 -11.69
CA ILE A 130 2.26 13.75 -12.45
C ILE A 130 2.44 13.48 -13.95
N THR A 131 3.65 13.63 -14.47
CA THR A 131 3.95 13.42 -15.90
C THR A 131 3.65 11.99 -16.34
N LEU A 132 4.06 11.00 -15.54
CA LEU A 132 3.78 9.59 -15.86
C LEU A 132 2.31 9.22 -15.70
N ARG A 133 1.59 9.86 -14.77
CA ARG A 133 0.12 9.71 -14.69
C ARG A 133 -0.56 10.22 -15.97
N HIS A 134 -0.04 11.27 -16.61
CA HIS A 134 -0.57 11.73 -17.90
C HIS A 134 -0.25 10.75 -19.05
N ARG A 135 0.80 9.94 -18.92
CA ARG A 135 1.23 8.92 -19.90
C ARG A 135 0.63 7.53 -19.65
N GLY A 136 -0.46 7.45 -18.89
CA GLY A 136 -1.14 6.19 -18.65
C GLY A 136 -0.40 5.21 -17.71
N VAL A 137 0.70 5.60 -17.06
CA VAL A 137 1.45 4.68 -16.19
C VAL A 137 0.80 4.56 -14.80
N ASP A 138 0.55 3.31 -14.38
CA ASP A 138 0.23 2.91 -13.01
C ASP A 138 1.53 2.59 -12.25
N PHE A 139 1.51 2.69 -10.92
CA PHE A 139 2.71 2.51 -10.09
C PHE A 139 2.50 1.61 -8.89
N ILE A 140 3.53 0.83 -8.58
CA ILE A 140 3.75 0.21 -7.27
C ILE A 140 5.12 0.67 -6.76
N PHE A 141 5.12 1.35 -5.61
CA PHE A 141 6.33 1.71 -4.87
C PHE A 141 6.38 0.92 -3.58
N SER A 142 7.49 0.28 -3.30
CA SER A 142 7.70 -0.36 -2.01
C SER A 142 8.70 0.43 -1.16
N HIS A 143 8.40 0.54 0.13
CA HIS A 143 9.29 1.06 1.14
C HIS A 143 9.31 0.11 2.34
N GLN A 144 10.42 0.12 3.08
CA GLN A 144 10.53 -0.68 4.29
C GLN A 144 9.70 -0.10 5.44
N SER A 145 9.43 1.21 5.42
CA SER A 145 8.64 1.86 6.47
C SER A 145 7.86 3.09 6.00
N LEU A 146 6.82 3.45 6.77
CA LEU A 146 5.98 4.63 6.50
C LEU A 146 6.77 5.95 6.54
N GLY A 147 7.82 6.03 7.38
CA GLY A 147 8.61 7.25 7.57
C GLY A 147 9.37 7.69 6.31
N LYS A 148 9.67 6.74 5.43
CA LYS A 148 10.39 6.94 4.18
C LYS A 148 9.49 7.36 3.02
N VAL A 149 8.17 7.26 3.17
CA VAL A 149 7.22 7.71 2.15
C VAL A 149 7.19 9.23 2.11
N ALA A 150 7.63 9.80 0.99
CA ALA A 150 7.57 11.23 0.78
C ALA A 150 6.12 11.75 0.75
N LYS A 151 5.90 12.97 1.27
CA LYS A 151 4.59 13.66 1.35
C LYS A 151 3.83 13.66 0.01
N THR A 152 4.57 13.71 -1.10
CA THR A 152 4.02 13.82 -2.45
C THR A 152 3.56 12.46 -3.00
N ALA A 153 4.21 11.37 -2.62
CA ALA A 153 3.70 10.02 -2.85
C ALA A 153 2.37 9.83 -2.10
N TRP A 154 2.29 10.27 -0.84
CA TRP A 154 1.04 10.25 -0.06
C TRP A 154 -0.12 11.00 -0.73
N GLN A 155 0.13 12.22 -1.20
CA GLN A 155 -0.88 13.04 -1.88
C GLN A 155 -1.39 12.41 -3.18
N ASN A 156 -0.55 11.62 -3.85
CA ASN A 156 -0.87 10.99 -5.13
C ASN A 156 -1.39 9.56 -4.98
N ALA A 157 -1.10 8.89 -3.86
CA ALA A 157 -1.49 7.52 -3.61
C ALA A 157 -3.01 7.36 -3.74
N SER A 158 -3.39 6.27 -4.40
CA SER A 158 -4.76 5.77 -4.37
C SER A 158 -4.92 4.72 -3.29
N TRP A 159 -3.88 3.90 -3.12
CA TRP A 159 -3.85 2.75 -2.26
C TRP A 159 -2.59 2.74 -1.41
N LEU A 160 -2.75 2.35 -0.17
CA LEU A 160 -1.68 1.89 0.70
C LEU A 160 -1.88 0.38 0.91
N ARG A 161 -0.87 -0.43 0.61
CA ARG A 161 -0.82 -1.84 1.00
C ARG A 161 0.09 -1.95 2.21
N LEU A 162 -0.49 -2.28 3.36
CA LEU A 162 0.22 -2.29 4.63
C LEU A 162 0.47 -3.73 5.07
N HIS A 163 1.73 -4.12 5.12
CA HIS A 163 2.23 -5.31 5.79
C HIS A 163 2.81 -4.92 7.16
N HIS A 164 3.27 -5.91 7.92
CA HIS A 164 3.92 -5.66 9.21
C HIS A 164 5.21 -4.83 9.02
N GLN A 165 5.44 -3.90 9.94
CA GLN A 165 6.61 -3.02 9.97
C GLN A 165 6.94 -2.70 11.43
N VAL A 166 8.21 -2.40 11.69
CA VAL A 166 8.70 -2.05 13.03
C VAL A 166 8.31 -0.63 13.45
N ASP A 167 8.26 0.31 12.50
CA ASP A 167 8.01 1.71 12.80
C ASP A 167 6.60 1.98 13.33
N ASN A 168 6.48 2.94 14.23
CA ASN A 168 5.21 3.40 14.77
C ASN A 168 4.67 4.60 13.97
N PRO A 169 3.55 4.48 13.22
CA PRO A 169 3.01 5.60 12.44
C PRO A 169 2.68 6.85 13.26
N LYS A 170 2.54 6.76 14.59
CA LYS A 170 2.41 7.93 15.49
C LYS A 170 3.50 8.97 15.24
N ASP A 171 4.73 8.51 14.99
CA ASP A 171 5.91 9.36 14.81
C ASP A 171 5.83 10.20 13.52
N TYR A 172 4.94 9.80 12.60
CA TYR A 172 4.76 10.42 11.28
C TYR A 172 3.34 10.92 11.04
N LYS A 173 2.53 11.06 12.11
CA LYS A 173 1.10 11.38 12.05
C LYS A 173 0.75 12.52 11.10
N ASP A 174 1.50 13.63 11.15
CA ASP A 174 1.22 14.84 10.38
C ASP A 174 1.46 14.68 8.87
N ARG A 175 2.24 13.66 8.48
CA ARG A 175 2.54 13.35 7.08
C ARG A 175 1.56 12.34 6.48
N ILE A 176 0.89 11.56 7.33
CA ILE A 176 0.04 10.45 6.90
C ILE A 176 -1.39 10.95 6.62
N PRO A 177 -1.86 10.90 5.36
CA PRO A 177 -3.23 11.26 5.06
C PRO A 177 -4.19 10.27 5.72
N LYS A 178 -5.27 10.79 6.30
CA LYS A 178 -6.30 9.95 6.97
C LYS A 178 -5.68 9.01 8.01
N TYR A 179 -4.73 9.53 8.78
CA TYR A 179 -4.00 8.83 9.84
C TYR A 179 -4.82 7.82 10.66
N PRO A 180 -6.05 8.13 11.15
CA PRO A 180 -6.85 7.13 11.88
C PRO A 180 -7.06 5.81 11.11
N LEU A 181 -7.26 5.85 9.80
CA LEU A 181 -7.44 4.66 8.98
C LEU A 181 -6.15 3.86 8.85
N VAL A 182 -5.01 4.53 8.68
CA VAL A 182 -3.70 3.89 8.60
C VAL A 182 -3.34 3.23 9.93
N ARG A 183 -3.68 3.86 11.06
CA ARG A 183 -3.49 3.28 12.40
C ARG A 183 -4.34 2.06 12.66
N ILE A 184 -5.63 2.13 12.31
CA ILE A 184 -6.52 0.97 12.41
C ILE A 184 -5.98 -0.16 11.52
N ALA A 185 -5.59 0.13 10.27
CA ALA A 185 -4.99 -0.84 9.37
C ALA A 185 -3.74 -1.50 9.97
N GLN A 186 -2.86 -0.70 10.60
CA GLN A 186 -1.66 -1.23 11.24
C GLN A 186 -2.02 -2.17 12.39
N HIS A 187 -2.94 -1.78 13.28
CA HIS A 187 -3.34 -2.66 14.39
C HIS A 187 -3.90 -4.00 13.91
N ILE A 188 -4.62 -4.03 12.79
CA ILE A 188 -5.11 -5.28 12.19
C ILE A 188 -3.93 -6.17 11.78
N VAL A 189 -2.94 -5.59 11.09
CA VAL A 189 -1.78 -6.34 10.59
C VAL A 189 -0.87 -6.80 11.72
N GLU A 190 -0.62 -5.92 12.70
CA GLU A 190 0.13 -6.20 13.91
C GLU A 190 -0.50 -7.36 14.71
N GLU A 191 -1.82 -7.35 14.92
CA GLU A 191 -2.50 -8.44 15.62
C GLU A 191 -2.31 -9.80 14.93
N GLN A 192 -2.38 -9.85 13.59
CA GLN A 192 -2.16 -11.09 12.84
C GLN A 192 -0.70 -11.56 12.90
N TYR A 193 0.24 -10.62 12.78
CA TYR A 193 1.68 -10.92 12.85
C TYR A 193 2.07 -11.47 14.23
N GLU A 194 1.66 -10.79 15.31
CA GLU A 194 1.94 -11.21 16.69
C GLU A 194 1.33 -12.58 17.02
N LEU A 195 0.12 -12.85 16.52
CA LEU A 195 -0.50 -14.17 16.68
C LEU A 195 0.31 -15.27 15.98
N ALA A 196 0.80 -15.01 14.77
CA ALA A 196 1.64 -15.94 14.03
C ALA A 196 2.98 -16.15 14.75
N TYR A 197 3.62 -15.06 15.19
CA TYR A 197 4.90 -15.08 15.88
C TYR A 197 4.82 -15.88 17.19
N ARG A 198 3.79 -15.64 18.01
CA ARG A 198 3.57 -16.39 19.24
C ARG A 198 3.42 -17.89 18.99
N LYS A 199 2.55 -18.28 18.04
CA LYS A 199 2.34 -19.69 17.68
C LYS A 199 3.62 -20.36 17.17
N PHE A 200 4.41 -19.63 16.38
CA PHE A 200 5.69 -20.14 15.88
C PHE A 200 6.68 -20.36 17.03
N LYS A 201 6.80 -19.39 17.94
CA LYS A 201 7.67 -19.49 19.12
C LYS A 201 7.27 -20.63 20.06
N GLU A 202 5.97 -20.91 20.17
CA GLU A 202 5.42 -22.04 20.95
C GLU A 202 5.54 -23.38 20.22
N GLY A 203 6.02 -23.41 18.97
CA GLY A 203 6.15 -24.62 18.17
C GLY A 203 4.82 -25.16 17.62
N GLU A 204 3.73 -24.39 17.70
CA GLU A 204 2.41 -24.79 17.19
C GLU A 204 2.32 -24.78 15.66
N ILE A 205 3.18 -24.01 14.98
CA ILE A 205 3.19 -23.86 13.53
C ILE A 205 4.60 -23.97 12.97
N SER A 206 4.71 -24.44 11.73
CA SER A 206 5.99 -24.56 11.01
C SER A 206 6.52 -23.20 10.55
N ASP A 207 7.80 -23.15 10.16
CA ASP A 207 8.40 -21.97 9.52
C ASP A 207 7.65 -21.54 8.25
N PHE A 208 7.18 -22.52 7.46
CA PHE A 208 6.38 -22.25 6.26
C PHE A 208 5.06 -21.56 6.62
N GLU A 209 4.34 -22.09 7.61
CA GLU A 209 3.06 -21.51 8.05
C GLU A 209 3.27 -20.14 8.70
N PHE A 210 4.36 -19.95 9.45
CA PHE A 210 4.74 -18.64 9.98
C PHE A 210 4.95 -17.63 8.85
N LYS A 211 5.77 -17.96 7.83
CA LYS A 211 5.99 -17.10 6.65
C LYS A 211 4.68 -16.76 5.93
N TYR A 212 3.79 -17.74 5.77
CA TYR A 212 2.49 -17.51 5.16
C TYR A 212 1.65 -16.53 5.99
N ARG A 213 1.52 -16.73 7.30
CA ARG A 213 0.71 -15.88 8.17
C ARG A 213 1.31 -14.50 8.41
N SER A 214 2.62 -14.40 8.56
CA SER A 214 3.34 -13.13 8.74
C SER A 214 3.34 -12.28 7.47
N SER A 215 3.03 -12.88 6.31
CA SER A 215 2.82 -12.16 5.05
C SER A 215 1.48 -11.41 4.96
N PHE A 216 0.64 -11.50 6.00
CA PHE A 216 -0.65 -10.82 6.04
C PHE A 216 -0.54 -9.31 5.81
N PHE A 217 -1.50 -8.77 5.06
CA PHE A 217 -1.57 -7.36 4.73
C PHE A 217 -3.02 -6.91 4.59
N VAL A 218 -3.22 -5.59 4.65
CA VAL A 218 -4.49 -4.94 4.31
C VAL A 218 -4.26 -3.84 3.28
N TYR A 219 -5.30 -3.52 2.52
CA TYR A 219 -5.31 -2.32 1.69
C TYR A 219 -6.08 -1.21 2.38
N VAL A 220 -5.53 0.00 2.34
CA VAL A 220 -6.25 1.23 2.64
C VAL A 220 -6.46 1.99 1.33
N ASN A 221 -7.71 2.10 0.89
CA ASN A 221 -8.08 3.01 -0.17
C ASN A 221 -8.09 4.43 0.38
N ILE A 222 -7.05 5.22 0.07
CA ILE A 222 -6.87 6.57 0.59
C ILE A 222 -7.97 7.51 0.05
N ARG A 223 -8.43 7.29 -1.19
CA ARG A 223 -9.43 8.14 -1.86
C ARG A 223 -10.85 7.87 -1.37
N LYS A 224 -11.24 6.60 -1.31
CA LYS A 224 -12.57 6.15 -0.86
C LYS A 224 -12.68 6.06 0.65
N GLN A 225 -11.56 6.15 1.38
CA GLN A 225 -11.50 5.96 2.83
C GLN A 225 -12.07 4.60 3.22
N ARG A 226 -11.44 3.53 2.73
CA ARG A 226 -11.86 2.15 2.99
C ARG A 226 -10.68 1.27 3.36
N ILE A 227 -10.87 0.34 4.29
CA ILE A 227 -9.91 -0.71 4.65
C ILE A 227 -10.47 -2.05 4.17
N ILE A 228 -9.65 -2.79 3.42
CA ILE A 228 -10.01 -4.02 2.72
C ILE A 228 -8.97 -5.10 3.05
N GLY A 229 -9.40 -6.36 3.07
CA GLY A 229 -8.51 -7.51 3.35
C GLY A 229 -8.53 -7.97 4.80
N CYS A 230 -9.52 -7.53 5.59
CA CYS A 230 -9.70 -7.95 6.97
C CYS A 230 -11.17 -8.31 7.25
N SER A 231 -11.38 -9.16 8.24
CA SER A 231 -12.73 -9.45 8.73
C SER A 231 -13.30 -8.26 9.49
N ARG A 232 -14.64 -8.15 9.54
CA ARG A 232 -15.31 -7.12 10.32
C ARG A 232 -14.93 -7.18 11.80
N ALA A 233 -14.74 -8.40 12.33
CA ALA A 233 -14.30 -8.60 13.71
C ALA A 233 -12.90 -8.06 13.97
N ALA A 234 -11.94 -8.32 13.07
CA ALA A 234 -10.58 -7.77 13.18
C ALA A 234 -10.58 -6.23 13.09
N PHE A 235 -11.39 -5.67 12.18
CA PHE A 235 -11.56 -4.22 12.08
C PHE A 235 -12.11 -3.61 13.38
N ILE A 236 -13.15 -4.23 13.98
CA ILE A 236 -13.74 -3.75 15.25
C ILE A 236 -12.70 -3.75 16.38
N ARG A 237 -11.93 -4.83 16.52
CA ARG A 237 -10.87 -4.92 17.56
C ARG A 237 -9.80 -3.85 17.37
N ALA A 238 -9.35 -3.65 16.14
CA ALA A 238 -8.36 -2.63 15.81
C ALA A 238 -8.89 -1.20 16.00
N ALA A 239 -10.15 -0.93 15.62
CA ALA A 239 -10.80 0.35 15.86
C ALA A 239 -10.93 0.64 17.36
N LYS A 240 -11.35 -0.35 18.14
CA LYS A 240 -11.40 -0.26 19.61
C LYS A 240 -10.01 0.09 20.17
N LYS A 241 -8.97 -0.66 19.80
CA LYS A 241 -7.58 -0.42 20.23
C LYS A 241 -7.13 1.01 19.89
N PHE A 242 -7.40 1.48 18.68
CA PHE A 242 -7.09 2.86 18.27
C PHE A 242 -7.83 3.91 19.12
N ILE A 243 -9.13 3.73 19.34
CA ILE A 243 -9.95 4.67 20.10
C ILE A 243 -9.45 4.78 21.55
N GLU A 244 -9.20 3.64 22.19
CA GLU A 244 -8.72 3.58 23.57
C GLU A 244 -7.31 4.18 23.73
N GLN A 245 -6.44 4.02 22.73
CA GLN A 245 -5.07 4.53 22.79
C GLN A 245 -4.90 5.98 22.36
N GLU A 246 -5.77 6.50 21.48
CA GLU A 246 -5.52 7.76 20.78
C GLU A 246 -6.72 8.72 20.69
N GLN A 247 -7.93 8.29 21.06
CA GLN A 247 -9.16 9.09 20.97
C GLN A 247 -9.86 9.31 22.33
N GLU A 248 -9.10 9.26 23.42
CA GLU A 248 -9.61 9.49 24.78
C GLU A 248 -10.36 10.83 24.90
N GLY A 249 -9.88 11.87 24.22
CA GLY A 249 -10.55 13.18 24.17
C GLY A 249 -11.95 13.12 23.55
N GLN A 250 -12.15 12.32 22.49
CA GLN A 250 -13.45 12.16 21.85
C GLN A 250 -14.43 11.43 22.78
N ILE A 251 -13.97 10.42 23.52
CA ILE A 251 -14.79 9.73 24.52
C ILE A 251 -15.26 10.73 25.58
N ARG A 252 -14.35 11.58 26.10
CA ARG A 252 -14.72 12.61 27.08
C ARG A 252 -15.70 13.64 26.53
N MET A 253 -15.64 13.96 25.24
CA MET A 253 -16.62 14.84 24.60
C MET A 253 -18.00 14.18 24.51
N LEU A 254 -18.08 12.94 24.06
CA LEU A 254 -19.34 12.19 23.98
C LEU A 254 -20.01 12.06 25.36
N LEU A 255 -19.25 11.78 26.42
CA LEU A 255 -19.79 11.70 27.78
C LEU A 255 -20.40 13.00 28.30
N LYS A 256 -20.11 14.15 27.67
CA LYS A 256 -20.70 15.45 27.99
C LYS A 256 -21.90 15.80 27.12
N GLU A 257 -22.19 15.02 26.08
CA GLU A 257 -23.34 15.28 25.22
C GLU A 257 -24.64 14.96 25.95
N THR A 258 -25.58 15.90 25.92
CA THR A 258 -26.90 15.76 26.54
C THR A 258 -28.02 16.04 25.52
N HIS A 259 -29.18 15.45 25.75
CA HIS A 259 -30.38 15.75 24.97
C HIS A 259 -30.86 17.17 25.27
N PHE A 260 -31.09 17.97 24.23
CA PHE A 260 -31.51 19.36 24.36
C PHE A 260 -32.78 19.56 25.21
N LYS A 261 -33.74 18.62 25.14
CA LYS A 261 -35.06 18.77 25.78
C LYS A 261 -35.07 18.50 27.29
N ASN A 262 -34.22 17.61 27.78
CA ASN A 262 -34.29 17.12 29.17
C ASN A 262 -32.91 17.09 29.87
N ASN A 263 -31.86 17.57 29.19
CA ASN A 263 -30.48 17.60 29.67
C ASN A 263 -29.93 16.24 30.15
N GLN A 264 -30.55 15.13 29.74
CA GLN A 264 -30.06 13.79 30.08
C GLN A 264 -28.86 13.43 29.20
N PRO A 265 -27.84 12.74 29.74
CA PRO A 265 -26.70 12.27 28.95
C PRO A 265 -27.15 11.40 27.77
N ILE A 266 -26.63 11.68 26.58
CA ILE A 266 -26.86 10.85 25.38
C ILE A 266 -26.17 9.48 25.55
N TYR A 267 -24.98 9.48 26.15
CA TYR A 267 -24.23 8.26 26.46
C TYR A 267 -24.07 8.14 27.97
N LYS A 268 -24.57 7.05 28.54
CA LYS A 268 -24.63 6.86 30.01
C LYS A 268 -23.27 6.54 30.61
N ASN A 269 -22.41 5.91 29.83
CA ASN A 269 -21.12 5.42 30.30
C ASN A 269 -20.11 5.35 29.15
N ARG A 270 -18.85 5.11 29.53
CA ARG A 270 -17.73 4.99 28.60
C ARG A 270 -17.95 3.92 27.53
N ASN A 271 -18.60 2.81 27.87
CA ASN A 271 -18.82 1.69 26.94
C ASN A 271 -19.80 2.08 25.82
N GLU A 272 -20.88 2.80 26.14
CA GLU A 272 -21.82 3.32 25.13
C GLU A 272 -21.15 4.31 24.18
N ALA A 273 -20.32 5.23 24.71
CA ALA A 273 -19.54 6.15 23.89
C ALA A 273 -18.52 5.41 22.99
N LEU A 274 -17.87 4.38 23.50
CA LEU A 274 -16.94 3.55 22.74
C LEU A 274 -17.65 2.79 21.61
N ILE A 275 -18.80 2.17 21.90
CA ILE A 275 -19.62 1.47 20.89
C ILE A 275 -20.03 2.43 19.77
N LYS A 276 -20.43 3.66 20.11
CA LYS A 276 -20.75 4.69 19.13
C LYS A 276 -19.57 5.01 18.22
N LEU A 277 -18.39 5.25 18.78
CA LEU A 277 -17.19 5.56 17.98
C LEU A 277 -16.80 4.38 17.08
N ILE A 278 -16.86 3.15 17.58
CA ILE A 278 -16.62 1.94 16.77
C ILE A 278 -17.63 1.89 15.60
N ALA A 279 -18.91 2.15 15.86
CA ALA A 279 -19.94 2.20 14.83
C ALA A 279 -19.65 3.28 13.77
N ASP A 280 -19.14 4.44 14.17
CA ASP A 280 -18.73 5.49 13.24
C ASP A 280 -17.54 5.09 12.38
N TYR A 281 -16.61 4.28 12.90
CA TYR A 281 -15.50 3.75 12.12
C TYR A 281 -15.90 2.59 11.19
N LEU A 282 -16.95 1.82 11.51
CA LEU A 282 -17.38 0.69 10.69
C LEU A 282 -17.71 1.06 9.24
N ARG A 283 -18.11 2.31 8.98
CA ARG A 283 -18.32 2.81 7.61
C ARG A 283 -17.07 2.77 6.72
N TYR A 284 -15.89 2.66 7.34
CA TYR A 284 -14.61 2.57 6.64
C TYR A 284 -14.15 1.12 6.41
N HIS A 285 -14.86 0.12 6.94
CA HIS A 285 -14.62 -1.29 6.61
C HIS A 285 -15.35 -1.64 5.32
N GLU A 286 -14.68 -2.36 4.42
CA GLU A 286 -15.29 -2.89 3.20
C GLU A 286 -15.01 -4.39 3.09
N THR A 287 -16.09 -5.16 3.02
CA THR A 287 -16.07 -6.63 2.92
C THR A 287 -15.87 -7.12 1.49
N VAL A 288 -16.26 -6.31 0.50
CA VAL A 288 -16.12 -6.64 -0.92
C VAL A 288 -14.64 -6.56 -1.31
N LYS A 289 -14.17 -7.56 -2.08
CA LYS A 289 -12.78 -7.63 -2.57
C LYS A 289 -12.54 -6.65 -3.72
N THR A 290 -12.81 -5.35 -3.54
CA THR A 290 -12.32 -4.33 -4.46
C THR A 290 -10.83 -4.09 -4.19
N ILE A 291 -9.97 -4.98 -4.66
CA ILE A 291 -8.52 -4.86 -4.49
C ILE A 291 -7.90 -4.06 -5.66
N PRO A 292 -6.69 -3.50 -5.49
CA PRO A 292 -6.03 -2.80 -6.59
C PRO A 292 -5.85 -3.73 -7.80
N PHE A 293 -6.05 -3.17 -9.00
CA PHE A 293 -5.96 -3.86 -10.28
C PHE A 293 -6.92 -5.06 -10.48
N ASN A 294 -7.75 -5.39 -9.49
CA ASN A 294 -8.82 -6.35 -9.63
C ASN A 294 -10.08 -5.88 -8.88
N GLN A 295 -11.00 -5.25 -9.62
CA GLN A 295 -12.33 -4.93 -9.10
C GLN A 295 -13.26 -6.07 -9.51
N HIS A 296 -13.23 -7.18 -8.76
CA HIS A 296 -14.36 -8.10 -8.81
C HIS A 296 -15.44 -7.57 -7.87
N ASN A 297 -16.61 -7.28 -8.43
CA ASN A 297 -17.84 -7.54 -7.71
C ASN A 297 -18.02 -9.06 -7.78
N ALA A 298 -17.84 -9.74 -6.65
CA ALA A 298 -18.31 -11.11 -6.53
C ALA A 298 -19.59 -11.06 -5.69
N ALA A 299 -20.64 -11.66 -6.26
CA ALA A 299 -21.91 -11.97 -5.62
C ALA A 299 -21.72 -12.70 -4.27
#